data_AF-A0A1E7FFJ2-F1
#
_entry.id   AF-A0A1E7FFJ2-F1
#
_cell.length_a   1.000
_cell.length_b   1.000
_cell.length_c   1.000
_cell.angle_alpha   90.00
_cell.angle_beta   90.00
_cell.angle_gamma   90.00
#
_symmetry.space_group_name_H-M   'P 1'
#
loop_
_entity.id
_entity.type
_entity.pdbx_description
1 polymer ?
#
loop_
_entity_poly.entity_id
_entity_poly.type
_entity_poly.pdbx_seq_one_letter_code
_entity_poly.pdbx_strand_id
1 'polypeptide(L)'
;MGTLKLSLQVEREESRRDNFTTLTLVLGSFEHQKLLACSDLPISKNGSWTIQKQLQFDWKTANVDGGEDGGRVVLRLLLDSVRGLDSEIILALN
;
A
#
# COMPACT_ATOMS: atom_id res chain seq x y z
N MET A 1 13.95 8.23 10.26
CA MET A 1 12.61 7.75 9.87
C MET A 1 12.30 8.23 8.47
N GLY A 2 11.74 7.37 7.62
CA GLY A 2 11.25 7.69 6.29
C GLY A 2 9.73 7.89 6.28
N THR A 3 9.21 8.54 5.24
CA THR A 3 7.77 8.71 5.04
C THR A 3 7.41 8.52 3.58
N LEU A 4 6.48 7.62 3.30
CA LEU A 4 5.90 7.43 1.97
C LEU A 4 4.51 8.07 1.95
N LYS A 5 4.32 9.06 1.06
CA LYS A 5 3.01 9.70 0.83
C LYS A 5 2.35 9.08 -0.38
N LEU A 6 1.09 8.67 -0.22
CA LEU A 6 0.32 7.95 -1.23
C LEU A 6 -1.00 8.67 -1.46
N SER A 7 -1.37 8.81 -2.73
CA SER A 7 -2.70 9.22 -3.16
C SER A 7 -3.28 8.12 -4.04
N LEU A 8 -4.38 7.53 -3.61
CA LEU A 8 -5.03 6.42 -4.31
C LEU A 8 -6.39 6.88 -4.78
N GLN A 9 -6.66 6.73 -6.08
CA GLN A 9 -7.98 6.89 -6.66
C GLN A 9 -8.57 5.50 -6.86
N VAL A 10 -9.69 5.23 -6.20
CA VAL A 10 -10.41 3.96 -6.32
C VAL A 10 -11.75 4.27 -6.94
N GLU A 11 -12.05 3.62 -8.06
CA GLU A 11 -13.33 3.71 -8.74
C GLU A 11 -13.96 2.33 -8.77
N ARG A 12 -15.22 2.25 -8.33
CA ARG A 12 -15.96 0.99 -8.33
C ARG A 12 -17.37 1.23 -8.87
N GLU A 13 -17.64 0.65 -10.02
CA GLU A 13 -18.98 0.60 -10.61
C GLU A 13 -19.78 -0.54 -9.98
N GLU A 14 -20.85 -0.16 -9.26
CA GLU A 14 -21.89 -0.96 -8.58
C GLU A 14 -21.50 -2.08 -7.59
N SER A 15 -22.11 -2.01 -6.40
CA SER A 15 -22.47 -3.15 -5.55
C SER A 15 -23.68 -2.78 -4.68
N ARG A 16 -24.85 -3.36 -4.97
CA ARG A 16 -26.10 -3.07 -4.23
C ARG A 16 -25.93 -3.35 -2.73
N ARG A 17 -26.29 -2.35 -1.91
CA ARG A 17 -26.24 -2.21 -0.44
C ARG A 17 -24.95 -1.61 0.12
N ASP A 18 -25.11 -0.63 1.01
CA ASP A 18 -24.05 0.03 1.79
C ASP A 18 -23.27 -0.99 2.60
N ASN A 19 -22.14 -1.43 2.04
CA ASN A 19 -21.20 -2.30 2.69
C ASN A 19 -19.82 -1.67 2.51
N PHE A 20 -19.03 -1.59 3.58
CA PHE A 20 -17.62 -1.24 3.49
C PHE A 20 -16.79 -2.47 3.09
N THR A 21 -15.63 -2.22 2.50
CA THR A 21 -14.53 -3.17 2.27
C THR A 21 -13.28 -2.59 2.88
N THR A 22 -12.31 -3.43 3.22
CA THR A 22 -11.03 -2.98 3.73
C THR A 22 -10.01 -3.03 2.61
N LEU A 23 -9.39 -1.88 2.32
CA LEU A 23 -8.13 -1.81 1.60
C LEU A 23 -6.99 -1.81 2.61
N THR A 24 -6.16 -2.84 2.55
CA THR A 24 -4.96 -2.94 3.36
C THR A 24 -3.75 -2.52 2.53
N LEU A 25 -3.03 -1.53 3.01
CA LEU A 25 -1.77 -1.06 2.45
C LEU A 25 -0.61 -1.68 3.21
N VAL A 26 0.22 -2.46 2.53
CA VAL A 26 1.38 -3.14 3.12
C VAL A 26 2.64 -2.62 2.47
N LEU A 27 3.50 -1.94 3.24
CA LEU A 27 4.82 -1.55 2.81
C LEU A 27 5.84 -2.57 3.34
N GLY A 28 6.62 -3.16 2.44
CA GLY A 28 7.66 -4.13 2.78
C GLY A 28 9.00 -3.81 2.15
N SER A 29 10.08 -4.39 2.70
CA SER A 29 11.38 -4.43 2.03
C SER A 29 11.32 -5.39 0.83
N PHE A 30 12.08 -5.12 -0.21
CA PHE A 30 12.00 -5.82 -1.49
C PHE A 30 12.58 -7.24 -1.41
N GLU A 31 13.83 -7.40 -0.96
CA GLU A 31 14.52 -8.70 -0.97
C GLU A 31 14.33 -9.48 0.32
N HIS A 32 14.46 -8.80 1.46
CA HIS A 32 14.35 -9.45 2.77
C HIS A 32 12.90 -9.64 3.27
N GLN A 33 11.91 -9.21 2.48
CA GLN A 33 10.47 -9.37 2.76
C GLN A 33 10.04 -8.92 4.17
N LYS A 34 10.69 -7.89 4.73
CA LYS A 34 10.35 -7.37 6.05
C LYS A 34 9.18 -6.42 5.95
N LEU A 35 8.22 -6.54 6.87
CA LEU A 35 7.14 -5.57 7.01
C LEU A 35 7.69 -4.24 7.55
N LEU A 36 7.48 -3.16 6.82
CA LEU A 36 7.92 -1.80 7.17
C LEU A 36 6.78 -0.96 7.74
N ALA A 37 5.58 -1.06 7.15
CA ALA A 37 4.38 -0.40 7.62
C ALA A 37 3.12 -1.13 7.12
N CYS A 38 2.02 -1.03 7.87
CA CYS A 38 0.72 -1.54 7.47
C CYS A 38 -0.38 -0.54 7.85
N SER A 39 -1.39 -0.36 6.99
CA SER A 39 -2.56 0.44 7.29
C SER A 39 -3.81 -0.15 6.66
N ASP A 40 -4.85 -0.33 7.46
CA ASP A 40 -6.18 -0.74 7.00
C ASP A 40 -7.07 0.47 6.77
N LEU A 41 -7.85 0.43 5.70
CA LEU A 41 -8.69 1.53 5.27
C LEU A 41 -10.08 1.04 4.91
N PRO A 42 -11.13 1.46 5.63
CA PRO A 42 -12.49 1.21 5.19
C PRO A 42 -12.76 2.06 3.95
N ILE A 43 -13.06 1.41 2.83
CA ILE A 43 -13.54 2.03 1.60
C ILE A 43 -15.00 1.62 1.44
N SER A 44 -15.86 2.57 1.09
CA SER A 44 -17.22 2.21 0.68
C SER A 44 -17.15 1.33 -0.59
N LYS A 45 -18.14 0.46 -0.83
CA LYS A 45 -18.17 -0.35 -2.05
C LYS A 45 -18.77 0.38 -3.26
N ASN A 46 -19.28 1.60 -3.10
CA ASN A 46 -19.94 2.36 -4.17
C ASN A 46 -19.40 3.79 -4.34
N GLY A 47 -18.93 4.11 -5.55
CA GLY A 47 -18.50 5.47 -5.91
C GLY A 47 -17.03 5.57 -6.31
N SER A 48 -16.52 6.80 -6.25
CA SER A 48 -15.12 7.14 -6.48
C SER A 48 -14.55 7.79 -5.21
N TRP A 49 -13.37 7.35 -4.80
CA TRP A 49 -12.69 7.86 -3.62
C TRP A 49 -11.27 8.26 -3.93
N THR A 50 -10.86 9.39 -3.39
CA THR A 50 -9.45 9.77 -3.29
C THR A 50 -9.00 9.60 -1.86
N ILE A 51 -8.02 8.72 -1.66
CA ILE A 51 -7.47 8.39 -0.34
C ILE A 51 -6.05 8.93 -0.26
N GLN A 52 -5.79 9.78 0.72
CA GLN A 52 -4.46 10.28 1.01
C GLN A 52 -3.93 9.64 2.28
N LYS A 53 -2.78 8.98 2.18
CA LYS A 53 -2.12 8.34 3.33
C LYS A 53 -0.63 8.59 3.39
N GLN A 54 -0.15 8.63 4.62
CA GLN A 54 1.27 8.72 4.93
C GLN A 54 1.65 7.47 5.73
N LEU A 55 2.56 6.68 5.18
CA LEU A 55 3.14 5.53 5.85
C LEU A 55 4.51 5.93 6.38
N GLN A 56 4.68 5.86 7.69
CA GLN A 56 5.96 6.08 8.34
C GLN A 56 6.69 4.75 8.49
N PHE A 57 7.97 4.73 8.20
CA PHE A 57 8.77 3.51 8.29
C PHE A 57 10.21 3.81 8.69
N ASP A 58 10.93 2.77 9.15
CA ASP A 58 12.35 2.89 9.43
C ASP A 58 13.18 2.79 8.15
N TRP A 59 13.88 3.88 7.82
CA TRP A 59 14.73 3.98 6.62
C TRP A 59 15.88 2.98 6.66
N LYS A 60 16.42 2.70 7.85
CA LYS A 60 17.51 1.74 8.00
C LYS A 60 17.05 0.34 7.63
N THR A 61 15.87 -0.07 8.11
CA THR A 61 15.27 -1.37 7.77
C THR A 61 14.88 -1.47 6.30
N ALA A 62 14.37 -0.38 5.71
CA ALA A 62 13.98 -0.35 4.29
C ALA A 62 15.19 -0.42 3.33
N ASN A 63 16.33 0.14 3.75
CA ASN A 63 17.59 0.09 3.00
C ASN A 63 18.50 -1.07 3.41
N VAL A 64 18.02 -2.06 4.18
CA VAL A 64 18.79 -3.30 4.40
C VAL A 64 19.10 -3.98 3.05
N ASP A 65 18.27 -3.73 2.04
CA ASP A 65 18.41 -4.24 0.68
C ASP A 65 19.30 -3.32 -0.21
N GLY A 66 19.84 -2.22 0.34
CA GLY A 66 20.52 -1.17 -0.42
C GLY A 66 22.02 -1.42 -0.63
N GLY A 67 22.37 -1.95 -1.82
CA GLY A 67 23.68 -1.81 -2.45
C GLY A 67 23.78 -0.52 -3.31
N GLU A 68 24.67 -0.51 -4.32
CA GLU A 68 25.03 0.68 -5.14
C GLU A 68 23.85 1.43 -5.81
N ASP A 69 22.67 0.80 -5.94
CA ASP A 69 21.50 1.36 -6.65
C ASP A 69 20.43 2.03 -5.76
N GLY A 70 20.66 2.15 -4.44
CA GLY A 70 19.64 2.63 -3.50
C GLY A 70 18.58 1.54 -3.24
N GLY A 71 18.15 1.40 -1.99
CA GLY A 71 17.22 0.32 -1.60
C GLY A 71 15.88 0.37 -2.35
N ARG A 72 15.14 -0.72 -2.32
CA ARG A 72 13.79 -0.80 -2.91
C ARG A 72 12.77 -1.20 -1.86
N VAL A 73 11.55 -0.70 -1.99
CA VAL A 73 10.41 -1.11 -1.18
C VAL A 73 9.25 -1.55 -2.07
N VAL A 74 8.42 -2.42 -1.52
CA VAL A 74 7.21 -2.90 -2.16
C VAL A 74 6.01 -2.37 -1.42
N LEU A 75 5.11 -1.70 -2.13
CA LEU A 75 3.77 -1.40 -1.64
C LEU A 75 2.79 -2.41 -2.24
N ARG A 76 2.13 -3.19 -1.40
CA ARG A 76 0.99 -4.04 -1.78
C ARG A 76 -0.31 -3.39 -1.33
N LEU A 77 -1.29 -3.47 -2.20
CA LEU A 77 -2.67 -3.04 -1.99
C LEU A 77 -3.54 -4.29 -2.03
N LEU A 78 -4.15 -4.63 -0.90
CA LEU A 78 -4.96 -5.84 -0.74
C LEU A 78 -6.40 -5.42 -0.47
N LEU A 79 -7.34 -5.83 -1.33
CA LEU A 79 -8.75 -5.52 -1.16
C LEU A 79 -9.52 -6.74 -0.67
N ASP A 80 -9.91 -6.75 0.60
CA ASP A 80 -10.47 -7.93 1.28
C ASP A 80 -11.75 -8.50 0.62
N SER A 81 -12.54 -7.64 -0.04
CA SER A 81 -13.81 -8.02 -0.65
C SER A 81 -13.70 -8.53 -2.08
N VAL A 82 -12.52 -8.43 -2.70
CA VAL A 82 -12.30 -8.83 -4.10
C VAL A 82 -11.15 -9.80 -4.16
N ARG A 83 -11.48 -11.09 -4.20
CA ARG A 83 -10.49 -12.14 -4.34
C ARG A 83 -9.76 -12.01 -5.68
N GLY A 84 -8.43 -12.02 -5.64
CA GLY A 84 -7.58 -11.95 -6.83
C GLY A 84 -7.30 -10.53 -7.34
N LEU A 85 -7.79 -9.50 -6.63
CA LEU A 85 -7.39 -8.11 -6.87
C LEU A 85 -6.40 -7.66 -5.80
N ASP A 86 -5.15 -8.05 -5.99
CA ASP A 86 -4.01 -7.52 -5.26
C ASP A 86 -3.14 -6.73 -6.25
N SER A 87 -2.73 -5.53 -5.87
CA SER A 87 -1.81 -4.72 -6.68
C SER A 87 -0.49 -4.54 -5.96
N GLU A 88 0.61 -4.61 -6.70
CA GLU A 88 1.96 -4.44 -6.19
C GLU A 88 2.66 -3.32 -6.95
N ILE A 89 3.33 -2.44 -6.21
CA ILE A 89 4.13 -1.34 -6.75
C ILE A 89 5.51 -1.41 -6.11
N ILE A 90 6.54 -1.48 -6.94
CA ILE A 90 7.94 -1.43 -6.50
C ILE A 90 8.43 0.02 -6.62
N LEU A 91 9.00 0.55 -5.54
CA LEU A 91 9.49 1.92 -5.45
C LEU A 91 10.97 1.91 -5.09
N ALA A 92 11.78 2.69 -5.83
CA ALA A 92 13.17 2.94 -5.48
C ALA A 92 13.26 4.02 -4.38
N LEU A 93 14.12 3.79 -3.40
CA LEU A 93 14.45 4.72 -2.31
C LEU A 93 15.71 5.52 -2.69
N ASN A 94 15.56 6.44 -3.64
CA ASN A 94 16.64 7.37 -4.03
C ASN A 94 16.71 8.56 -3.06
#